data_AF-A0A971NA19-F1
#
_entry.id   AF-A0A971NA19-F1
#
_cell.length_a   1.000
_cell.length_b   1.000
_cell.length_c   1.000
_cell.angle_alpha   90.00
_cell.angle_beta   90.00
_cell.angle_gamma   90.00
#
_symmetry.space_group_name_H-M   'P 1'
#
loop_
_entity.id
_entity.type
_entity.pdbx_description
1 polymer ?
#
loop_
_entity_poly.entity_id
_entity_poly.type
_entity_poly.pdbx_seq_one_letter_code
_entity_poly.pdbx_strand_id
1 'polypeptide(L)'
;MKNIDETANNPRKRSATNFPGNYLIWIMPAMALFVALIIYIVPGNEIPEGGANLRTLRVGNFPIVLILEQNRGEVTSAWLRTPAGVKQIEQLEGLSYVSDSIFLSKVDQDDKEDLLWRTSFTNFEGTGIHLWIGVTTWSPKAHIFITPYEYTRWDAVPAKLVVPKGTAVYVSPAIPTYDKTDSFRGRDSYSFIYTIRMTPEGPAFVPVPDVYRQLAILLRAGIQGEFTPAKRLAYVRMLNEFNSLAEGKLPKTETLLNFQMEKIAALSWKR
;
A
#
# COMPACT_ATOMS: atom_id res chain seq x y z
N MET A 1 66.47 -16.33 -53.56
CA MET A 1 67.34 -15.14 -53.53
C MET A 1 66.59 -14.07 -52.74
N LYS A 2 66.89 -13.94 -51.43
CA LYS A 2 67.56 -12.77 -50.79
C LYS A 2 66.91 -11.43 -51.13
N ASN A 3 66.48 -10.55 -50.21
CA ASN A 3 66.65 -10.51 -48.76
C ASN A 3 65.76 -9.38 -48.18
N ILE A 4 65.20 -9.66 -46.98
CA ILE A 4 65.20 -8.80 -45.77
C ILE A 4 64.24 -7.58 -45.71
N ASP A 5 63.17 -7.84 -44.93
CA ASP A 5 62.73 -7.15 -43.70
C ASP A 5 62.24 -5.71 -43.66
N GLU A 6 61.04 -5.61 -43.03
CA GLU A 6 60.65 -4.68 -41.95
C GLU A 6 60.58 -3.17 -42.26
N THR A 7 59.61 -2.41 -41.77
CA THR A 7 58.28 -2.57 -41.15
C THR A 7 57.67 -1.16 -41.20
N ALA A 8 56.35 -1.13 -41.30
CA ALA A 8 55.41 -0.07 -40.92
C ALA A 8 55.96 1.23 -40.29
N ASN A 9 55.62 2.40 -40.84
CA ASN A 9 54.40 3.15 -40.45
C ASN A 9 54.37 4.57 -41.06
N ASN A 10 53.20 4.93 -41.56
CA ASN A 10 52.83 6.25 -42.09
C ASN A 10 52.10 7.06 -40.98
N PRO A 11 51.58 8.28 -41.23
CA PRO A 11 52.21 9.56 -41.01
C PRO A 11 51.60 10.38 -39.84
N ARG A 12 52.37 11.33 -39.31
CA ARG A 12 51.86 12.53 -38.63
C ARG A 12 51.97 13.72 -39.58
N LYS A 13 50.85 14.30 -40.02
CA LYS A 13 50.77 15.75 -40.29
C LYS A 13 49.32 16.26 -40.31
N ARG A 14 49.18 17.38 -39.60
CA ARG A 14 47.98 18.17 -39.29
C ARG A 14 47.19 18.59 -40.54
N SER A 15 45.88 18.75 -40.37
CA SER A 15 45.16 19.87 -40.98
C SER A 15 43.99 20.27 -40.08
N ALA A 16 44.06 21.49 -39.56
CA ALA A 16 42.95 22.17 -38.94
C ALA A 16 42.11 22.80 -40.06
N THR A 17 40.83 22.49 -40.11
CA THR A 17 39.89 23.11 -41.05
C THR A 17 38.84 23.91 -40.30
N ASN A 18 38.88 25.22 -40.56
CA ASN A 18 37.98 26.28 -40.11
C ASN A 18 36.51 25.94 -40.44
N PHE A 19 35.64 25.97 -39.44
CA PHE A 19 34.19 26.06 -39.64
C PHE A 19 33.73 27.52 -39.42
N PRO A 20 33.05 28.16 -40.39
CA PRO A 20 32.61 29.55 -40.28
C PRO A 20 31.40 29.67 -39.34
N GLY A 21 31.57 30.47 -38.28
CA GLY A 21 30.68 30.58 -37.12
C GLY A 21 29.31 31.27 -37.30
N ASN A 22 28.73 31.30 -38.51
CA ASN A 22 27.43 31.97 -38.74
C ASN A 22 26.26 31.05 -39.12
N TYR A 23 26.49 29.77 -39.42
CA TYR A 23 25.39 28.83 -39.71
C TYR A 23 24.74 28.25 -38.45
N LEU A 24 25.48 28.16 -37.34
CA LEU A 24 24.98 27.55 -36.10
C LEU A 24 23.80 28.31 -35.47
N ILE A 25 23.78 29.64 -35.64
CA ILE A 25 22.77 30.54 -35.05
C ILE A 25 21.41 30.41 -35.76
N TRP A 26 21.40 30.06 -37.05
CA TRP A 26 20.17 29.85 -37.83
C TRP A 26 19.69 28.39 -37.82
N ILE A 27 20.58 27.43 -37.56
CA ILE A 27 20.22 26.00 -37.48
C ILE A 27 19.42 25.71 -36.20
N MET A 28 19.73 26.37 -35.08
CA MET A 28 19.02 26.13 -33.81
C MET A 28 17.51 26.43 -33.84
N PRO A 29 17.03 27.60 -34.31
CA PRO A 29 15.60 27.88 -34.36
C PRO A 29 14.88 26.97 -35.36
N ALA A 30 15.51 26.63 -36.49
CA ALA A 30 14.94 25.70 -37.46
C ALA A 30 14.83 24.28 -36.89
N MET A 31 15.82 23.82 -36.12
CA MET A 31 15.81 22.52 -35.47
C MET A 31 14.77 22.47 -34.34
N ALA A 32 14.60 23.56 -33.58
CA ALA A 32 13.56 23.68 -32.56
C ALA A 32 12.15 23.65 -33.18
N LEU A 33 11.95 24.35 -34.30
CA LEU A 33 10.69 24.31 -35.06
C LEU A 33 10.41 22.91 -35.61
N PHE A 34 11.44 22.23 -36.10
CA PHE A 34 11.31 20.87 -36.62
C PHE A 34 10.97 19.86 -35.50
N VAL A 35 11.58 19.99 -34.32
CA VAL A 35 11.23 19.18 -33.15
C VAL A 35 9.82 19.49 -32.66
N ALA A 36 9.41 20.76 -32.62
CA ALA A 36 8.04 21.15 -32.27
C ALA A 36 7.01 20.61 -33.27
N LEU A 37 7.36 20.61 -34.56
CA LEU A 37 6.53 20.03 -35.62
C LEU A 37 6.44 18.51 -35.50
N ILE A 38 7.53 17.82 -35.15
CA ILE A 38 7.51 16.38 -34.85
C ILE A 38 6.61 16.12 -33.63
N ILE A 39 6.73 16.90 -32.55
CA ILE A 39 5.84 16.75 -31.38
C ILE A 39 4.37 16.99 -31.74
N TYR A 40 4.09 17.92 -32.65
CA TYR A 40 2.73 18.22 -33.10
C TYR A 40 2.14 17.16 -34.04
N ILE A 41 2.98 16.54 -34.88
CA ILE A 41 2.56 15.54 -35.88
C ILE A 41 2.58 14.11 -35.29
N VAL A 42 3.42 13.84 -34.28
CA VAL A 42 3.34 12.58 -33.54
C VAL A 42 1.95 12.52 -32.95
N PRO A 43 1.11 11.54 -33.35
CA PRO A 43 -0.19 11.37 -32.75
C PRO A 43 0.08 11.20 -31.26
N GLY A 44 -0.34 12.19 -30.47
CA GLY A 44 -0.37 12.05 -29.03
C GLY A 44 -1.08 10.74 -28.77
N ASN A 45 -0.51 9.85 -27.96
CA ASN A 45 -1.22 8.67 -27.50
C ASN A 45 -2.55 9.19 -26.95
N GLU A 46 -3.61 9.07 -27.74
CA GLU A 46 -4.97 9.33 -27.32
C GLU A 46 -5.21 8.27 -26.25
N ILE A 47 -4.96 8.64 -25.00
CA ILE A 47 -5.48 7.92 -23.86
C ILE A 47 -6.98 7.99 -24.10
N PRO A 48 -7.66 6.86 -24.36
CA PRO A 48 -9.05 6.87 -24.77
C PRO A 48 -9.84 7.67 -23.73
N GLU A 49 -10.47 8.77 -24.15
CA GLU A 49 -11.10 9.75 -23.27
C GLU A 49 -12.24 9.18 -22.39
N GLY A 50 -12.67 7.95 -22.71
CA GLY A 50 -13.66 7.15 -21.98
C GLY A 50 -13.32 5.66 -21.86
N GLY A 51 -12.03 5.28 -21.77
CA GLY A 51 -11.64 3.89 -21.57
C GLY A 51 -11.85 3.42 -20.13
N ALA A 52 -12.94 2.70 -19.85
CA ALA A 52 -13.06 1.93 -18.62
C ALA A 52 -11.89 0.91 -18.55
N ASN A 53 -11.02 1.08 -17.56
CA ASN A 53 -9.86 0.22 -17.35
C ASN A 53 -10.25 -0.89 -16.37
N LEU A 54 -10.18 -2.14 -16.82
CA LEU A 54 -10.41 -3.30 -15.96
C LEU A 54 -9.10 -3.72 -15.30
N ARG A 55 -8.99 -3.53 -13.99
CA ARG A 55 -7.92 -4.06 -13.15
C ARG A 55 -8.36 -5.35 -12.49
N THR A 56 -7.64 -6.44 -12.76
CA THR A 56 -7.89 -7.74 -12.14
C THR A 56 -6.78 -8.07 -11.16
N LEU A 57 -7.11 -8.27 -9.89
CA LEU A 57 -6.20 -8.64 -8.83
C LEU A 57 -6.42 -10.10 -8.43
N ARG A 58 -5.35 -10.90 -8.46
CA ARG A 58 -5.37 -12.34 -8.14
C ARG A 58 -4.30 -12.65 -7.10
N VAL A 59 -4.59 -13.63 -6.25
CA VAL A 59 -3.69 -14.04 -5.17
C VAL A 59 -3.27 -15.49 -5.36
N GLY A 60 -2.09 -15.71 -5.95
CA GLY A 60 -1.48 -17.03 -6.09
C GLY A 60 -2.46 -18.10 -6.57
N ASN A 61 -2.55 -19.21 -5.83
CA ASN A 61 -3.44 -20.35 -6.13
C ASN A 61 -4.80 -20.28 -5.41
N PHE A 62 -5.11 -19.18 -4.72
CA PHE A 62 -6.40 -19.04 -4.07
C PHE A 62 -7.48 -18.74 -5.13
N PRO A 63 -8.66 -19.38 -5.04
CA PRO A 63 -9.70 -19.26 -6.06
C PRO A 63 -10.51 -17.97 -5.93
N ILE A 64 -9.85 -16.86 -5.57
CA ILE A 64 -10.47 -15.55 -5.39
C ILE A 64 -9.86 -14.54 -6.37
N VAL A 65 -10.70 -13.68 -6.93
CA VAL A 65 -10.28 -12.65 -7.87
C VAL A 65 -11.07 -11.38 -7.58
N LEU A 66 -10.38 -10.26 -7.34
CA LEU A 66 -11.01 -8.94 -7.25
C LEU A 66 -10.89 -8.24 -8.60
N ILE A 67 -12.02 -7.90 -9.20
CA ILE A 67 -12.11 -7.21 -10.48
C ILE A 67 -12.58 -5.79 -10.19
N LEU A 68 -11.82 -4.81 -10.65
CA LEU A 68 -12.11 -3.39 -10.50
C LEU A 68 -12.31 -2.81 -11.89
N GLU A 69 -13.47 -2.24 -12.13
CA GLU A 69 -13.68 -1.35 -13.25
C GLU A 69 -13.31 0.06 -12.81
N GLN A 70 -12.43 0.71 -13.57
CA GLN A 70 -11.90 2.02 -13.21
C GLN A 70 -12.13 3.01 -14.34
N ASN A 71 -12.58 4.22 -13.99
CA ASN A 71 -12.63 5.36 -14.89
C ASN A 71 -11.73 6.46 -14.33
N ARG A 72 -10.75 6.92 -15.12
CA ARG A 72 -9.77 7.95 -14.71
C ARG A 72 -9.07 7.65 -13.36
N GLY A 73 -8.87 6.36 -13.05
CA GLY A 73 -8.21 5.89 -11.82
C GLY A 73 -9.15 5.61 -10.65
N GLU A 74 -10.37 6.15 -10.66
CA GLU A 74 -11.40 5.88 -9.67
C GLU A 74 -12.16 4.60 -10.01
N VAL A 75 -12.49 3.81 -9.00
CA VAL A 75 -13.28 2.58 -9.14
C VAL A 75 -14.75 2.96 -9.39
N THR A 76 -15.31 2.50 -10.50
CA THR A 76 -16.74 2.64 -10.83
C THR A 76 -17.54 1.41 -10.42
N SER A 77 -16.93 0.23 -10.45
CA SER A 77 -17.53 -1.00 -9.94
C SER A 77 -16.45 -1.96 -9.44
N ALA A 78 -16.74 -2.71 -8.38
CA ALA A 78 -15.82 -3.67 -7.80
C ALA A 78 -16.51 -5.01 -7.53
N TRP A 79 -15.94 -6.09 -8.05
CA TRP A 79 -16.53 -7.43 -8.01
C TRP A 79 -15.53 -8.43 -7.47
N LEU A 80 -15.86 -9.07 -6.36
CA LEU A 80 -15.13 -10.20 -5.83
C LEU A 80 -15.72 -11.50 -6.38
N ARG A 81 -14.95 -12.20 -7.20
CA ARG A 81 -15.28 -13.54 -7.69
C ARG A 81 -14.67 -14.59 -6.77
N THR A 82 -15.51 -15.54 -6.36
CA THR A 82 -15.16 -16.71 -5.56
C THR A 82 -15.84 -17.95 -6.17
N PRO A 83 -15.53 -19.18 -5.73
CA PRO A 83 -16.28 -20.36 -6.17
C PRO A 83 -17.73 -20.38 -5.68
N ALA A 84 -18.05 -19.63 -4.62
CA ALA A 84 -19.43 -19.45 -4.15
C ALA A 84 -20.25 -18.49 -5.02
N GLY A 85 -19.61 -17.79 -5.97
CA GLY A 85 -20.26 -16.81 -6.84
C GLY A 85 -19.51 -15.47 -6.87
N VAL A 86 -20.17 -14.47 -7.43
CA VAL A 86 -19.64 -13.10 -7.56
C VAL A 86 -20.39 -12.19 -6.60
N LYS A 87 -19.64 -11.34 -5.89
CA LYS A 87 -20.18 -10.35 -4.95
C LYS A 87 -19.66 -8.97 -5.29
N GLN A 88 -20.55 -7.99 -5.49
CA GLN A 88 -20.15 -6.58 -5.61
C GLN A 88 -19.72 -6.03 -4.24
N ILE A 89 -18.68 -5.20 -4.24
CA ILE A 89 -18.14 -4.49 -3.07
C ILE A 89 -18.35 -2.99 -3.31
N GLU A 90 -19.56 -2.51 -3.05
CA GLU A 90 -20.00 -1.13 -3.30
C GLU A 90 -19.16 -0.09 -2.54
N GLN A 91 -18.57 -0.46 -1.40
CA GLN A 91 -17.76 0.44 -0.57
C GLN A 91 -16.47 0.92 -1.26
N LEU A 92 -16.08 0.30 -2.38
CA LEU A 92 -14.91 0.70 -3.16
C LEU A 92 -15.21 1.76 -4.22
N GLU A 93 -16.47 2.00 -4.54
CA GLU A 93 -16.87 2.95 -5.58
C GLU A 93 -16.43 4.37 -5.24
N GLY A 94 -15.87 5.09 -6.21
CA GLY A 94 -15.30 6.42 -6.04
C GLY A 94 -13.90 6.46 -5.40
N LEU A 95 -13.31 5.31 -5.04
CA LEU A 95 -11.95 5.24 -4.50
C LEU A 95 -10.93 4.83 -5.57
N SER A 96 -9.67 5.20 -5.38
CA SER A 96 -8.53 4.79 -6.21
C SER A 96 -7.75 3.67 -5.53
N TYR A 97 -7.40 2.63 -6.29
CA TYR A 97 -6.52 1.56 -5.79
C TYR A 97 -5.10 2.09 -5.51
N VAL A 98 -4.54 1.72 -4.35
CA VAL A 98 -3.20 2.14 -3.91
C VAL A 98 -2.23 0.96 -3.96
N SER A 99 -2.54 -0.12 -3.26
CA SER A 99 -1.64 -1.25 -3.08
C SER A 99 -2.36 -2.49 -2.58
N ASP A 100 -1.68 -3.64 -2.63
CA ASP A 100 -2.11 -4.85 -1.96
C ASP A 100 -0.97 -5.54 -1.20
N SER A 101 -1.33 -6.41 -0.26
CA SER A 101 -0.40 -7.11 0.62
C SER A 101 -0.98 -8.48 1.00
N ILE A 102 -0.14 -9.50 0.94
CA ILE A 102 -0.53 -10.90 1.15
C ILE A 102 0.18 -11.44 2.39
N PHE A 103 -0.57 -12.06 3.28
CA PHE A 103 -0.09 -12.67 4.51
C PHE A 103 -0.60 -14.11 4.56
N LEU A 104 0.31 -15.06 4.76
CA LEU A 104 0.00 -16.49 4.78
C LEU A 104 0.26 -17.06 6.17
N SER A 105 -0.68 -17.87 6.65
CA SER A 105 -0.59 -18.58 7.92
C SER A 105 -1.43 -19.84 7.88
N LYS A 106 -1.08 -20.84 8.69
CA LYS A 106 -1.93 -22.01 8.94
C LYS A 106 -2.78 -21.77 10.17
N VAL A 107 -4.10 -21.67 10.00
CA VAL A 107 -5.05 -21.40 11.11
C VAL A 107 -6.11 -22.47 11.23
N ASP A 108 -6.35 -23.25 10.19
CA ASP A 108 -7.22 -24.40 10.25
C ASP A 108 -6.45 -25.72 10.47
N GLN A 109 -7.16 -26.84 10.39
CA GLN A 109 -6.62 -28.16 10.72
C GLN A 109 -5.88 -28.82 9.54
N ASP A 110 -5.66 -28.11 8.44
CA ASP A 110 -4.94 -28.64 7.29
C ASP A 110 -3.52 -28.07 7.15
N ASP A 111 -2.72 -28.73 6.30
CA ASP A 111 -1.33 -28.35 6.08
C ASP A 111 -1.15 -27.26 5.03
N LYS A 112 -2.24 -26.71 4.49
CA LYS A 112 -2.21 -25.66 3.48
C LYS A 112 -2.17 -24.30 4.17
N GLU A 113 -1.69 -23.31 3.42
CA GLU A 113 -1.66 -21.94 3.91
C GLU A 113 -3.06 -21.32 3.73
N ASP A 114 -3.56 -20.71 4.80
CA ASP A 114 -4.72 -19.84 4.75
C ASP A 114 -4.28 -18.42 4.35
N LEU A 115 -5.16 -17.72 3.65
CA LEU A 115 -4.89 -16.39 3.12
C LEU A 115 -5.43 -15.32 4.06
N LEU A 116 -4.62 -14.29 4.29
CA LEU A 116 -5.05 -12.96 4.66
C LEU A 116 -4.56 -11.99 3.59
N TRP A 117 -5.47 -11.40 2.84
CA TRP A 117 -5.19 -10.45 1.77
C TRP A 117 -5.74 -9.07 2.13
N ARG A 118 -4.90 -8.05 2.06
CA ARG A 118 -5.28 -6.66 2.24
C ARG A 118 -5.12 -5.91 0.93
N THR A 119 -6.14 -5.18 0.52
CA THR A 119 -6.09 -4.22 -0.58
C THR A 119 -6.45 -2.83 -0.04
N SER A 120 -5.75 -1.80 -0.50
CA SER A 120 -5.88 -0.44 0.03
C SER A 120 -6.38 0.49 -1.05
N PHE A 121 -7.36 1.31 -0.70
CA PHE A 121 -8.01 2.26 -1.59
C PHE A 121 -8.11 3.63 -0.92
N THR A 122 -8.01 4.70 -1.69
CA THR A 122 -8.05 6.08 -1.17
C THR A 122 -8.73 7.03 -2.14
N ASN A 123 -9.33 8.10 -1.63
CA ASN A 123 -9.81 9.23 -2.42
C ASN A 123 -8.77 10.37 -2.44
N PHE A 124 -9.06 11.42 -3.20
CA PHE A 124 -8.20 12.61 -3.26
C PHE A 124 -8.10 13.39 -1.95
N GLU A 125 -9.08 13.22 -1.05
CA GLU A 125 -9.08 13.83 0.29
C GLU A 125 -8.12 13.13 1.26
N GLY A 126 -7.53 12.00 0.85
CA GLY A 126 -6.59 11.23 1.67
C GLY A 126 -7.26 10.30 2.70
N THR A 127 -8.58 10.13 2.59
CA THR A 127 -9.33 9.08 3.29
C THR A 127 -9.53 7.88 2.37
N GLY A 128 -9.97 6.76 2.91
CA GLY A 128 -10.14 5.56 2.13
C GLY A 128 -10.54 4.35 2.97
N ILE A 129 -10.36 3.17 2.39
CA ILE A 129 -10.59 1.91 3.09
C ILE A 129 -9.51 0.88 2.77
N HIS A 130 -9.28 -0.02 3.72
CA HIS A 130 -8.67 -1.30 3.44
C HIS A 130 -9.76 -2.36 3.32
N LEU A 131 -9.74 -3.11 2.23
CA LEU A 131 -10.52 -4.34 2.07
C LEU A 131 -9.64 -5.53 2.48
N TRP A 132 -10.15 -6.29 3.44
CA TRP A 132 -9.52 -7.47 4.01
C TRP A 132 -10.29 -8.72 3.58
N ILE A 133 -9.58 -9.66 2.97
CA ILE A 133 -10.15 -10.94 2.55
C ILE A 133 -9.35 -12.05 3.22
N GLY A 134 -10.00 -12.77 4.13
CA GLY A 134 -9.46 -13.99 4.72
C GLY A 134 -10.01 -15.23 4.00
N VAL A 135 -9.19 -16.20 3.62
CA VAL A 135 -9.66 -17.46 3.03
C VAL A 135 -9.08 -18.64 3.80
N THR A 136 -9.96 -19.51 4.29
CA THR A 136 -9.60 -20.80 4.90
C THR A 136 -9.58 -21.93 3.87
N THR A 137 -8.70 -22.94 4.02
CA THR A 137 -8.48 -24.00 3.01
C THR A 137 -9.12 -25.37 3.32
N TRP A 138 -9.30 -25.71 4.59
CA TRP A 138 -9.91 -26.96 5.05
C TRP A 138 -11.43 -26.95 4.84
N SER A 139 -12.07 -25.90 5.35
CA SER A 139 -13.47 -25.57 5.10
C SER A 139 -13.50 -24.30 4.25
N PRO A 140 -13.56 -24.42 2.90
CA PRO A 140 -13.32 -23.28 2.02
C PRO A 140 -14.33 -22.16 2.23
N LYS A 141 -13.85 -21.05 2.77
CA LYS A 141 -14.67 -19.90 3.15
C LYS A 141 -13.88 -18.62 2.99
N ALA A 142 -14.46 -17.62 2.32
CA ALA A 142 -13.93 -16.27 2.23
C ALA A 142 -14.67 -15.36 3.20
N HIS A 143 -13.92 -14.72 4.09
CA HIS A 143 -14.41 -13.69 5.00
C HIS A 143 -13.96 -12.32 4.51
N ILE A 144 -14.91 -11.41 4.33
CA ILE A 144 -14.68 -10.11 3.71
C ILE A 144 -14.98 -9.03 4.74
N PHE A 145 -14.00 -8.19 5.01
CA PHE A 145 -14.08 -7.11 5.97
C PHE A 145 -13.53 -5.82 5.39
N ILE A 146 -13.95 -4.69 5.95
CA ILE A 146 -13.35 -3.38 5.67
C ILE A 146 -12.92 -2.70 6.95
N THR A 147 -11.90 -1.86 6.83
CA THR A 147 -11.50 -0.90 7.86
C THR A 147 -11.27 0.45 7.20
N PRO A 148 -11.53 1.58 7.87
CA PRO A 148 -11.21 2.88 7.32
C PRO A 148 -9.70 3.05 7.17
N TYR A 149 -9.28 3.91 6.25
CA TYR A 149 -7.88 4.21 5.98
C TYR A 149 -7.71 5.74 5.90
N GLU A 150 -6.64 6.21 6.50
CA GLU A 150 -6.21 7.60 6.40
C GLU A 150 -4.72 7.65 6.70
N TYR A 151 -4.02 8.60 6.07
CA TYR A 151 -2.63 8.87 6.42
C TYR A 151 -2.52 9.42 7.84
N THR A 152 -1.58 8.88 8.60
CA THR A 152 -1.28 9.26 9.97
C THR A 152 0.19 9.66 10.10
N ARG A 153 0.59 10.12 11.29
CA ARG A 153 1.99 10.44 11.53
C ARG A 153 2.90 9.21 11.46
N TRP A 154 2.36 8.00 11.57
CA TRP A 154 3.11 6.75 11.41
C TRP A 154 3.68 6.59 9.99
N ASP A 155 2.98 7.07 8.97
CA ASP A 155 3.42 6.93 7.57
C ASP A 155 4.68 7.76 7.25
N ALA A 156 4.95 8.79 8.06
CA ALA A 156 6.16 9.60 7.96
C ALA A 156 7.36 8.99 8.73
N VAL A 157 7.15 7.95 9.55
CA VAL A 157 8.21 7.34 10.34
C VAL A 157 8.99 6.36 9.45
N PRO A 158 10.30 6.55 9.22
CA PRO A 158 11.09 5.69 8.34
C PRO A 158 11.43 4.31 8.94
N ALA A 159 10.90 3.98 10.11
CA ALA A 159 11.21 2.76 10.83
C ALA A 159 10.40 1.57 10.28
N LYS A 160 11.09 0.49 9.93
CA LYS A 160 10.45 -0.77 9.54
C LYS A 160 10.19 -1.62 10.78
N LEU A 161 8.93 -1.97 11.01
CA LEU A 161 8.55 -2.93 12.04
C LEU A 161 8.90 -4.35 11.57
N VAL A 162 9.54 -5.13 12.44
CA VAL A 162 9.72 -6.56 12.22
C VAL A 162 8.46 -7.27 12.71
N VAL A 163 7.73 -7.90 11.79
CA VAL A 163 6.45 -8.55 12.07
C VAL A 163 6.54 -10.05 11.81
N PRO A 164 5.97 -10.92 12.67
CA PRO A 164 5.95 -12.36 12.41
C PRO A 164 5.15 -12.72 11.15
N LYS A 165 5.51 -13.85 10.52
CA LYS A 165 4.79 -14.37 9.34
C LYS A 165 3.29 -14.49 9.64
N GLY A 166 2.46 -14.11 8.67
CA GLY A 166 0.99 -14.15 8.80
C GLY A 166 0.40 -13.04 9.67
N THR A 167 1.21 -12.06 10.08
CA THR A 167 0.74 -10.88 10.82
C THR A 167 0.76 -9.66 9.90
N ALA A 168 -0.41 -9.05 9.72
CA ALA A 168 -0.56 -7.76 9.10
C ALA A 168 -0.60 -6.65 10.14
N VAL A 169 -0.13 -5.46 9.77
CA VAL A 169 -0.23 -4.26 10.61
C VAL A 169 -1.25 -3.33 9.99
N TYR A 170 -2.21 -2.92 10.80
CA TYR A 170 -3.25 -1.95 10.44
C TYR A 170 -3.11 -0.72 11.33
N VAL A 171 -2.97 0.45 10.71
CA VAL A 171 -2.94 1.74 11.41
C VAL A 171 -4.35 2.32 11.36
N SER A 172 -5.00 2.47 12.51
CA SER A 172 -6.33 3.10 12.54
C SER A 172 -6.22 4.59 12.24
N PRO A 173 -7.20 5.21 11.57
CA PRO A 173 -7.19 6.66 11.34
C PRO A 173 -7.15 7.50 12.63
N ALA A 174 -7.73 6.99 13.72
CA ALA A 174 -7.97 7.74 14.95
C ALA A 174 -7.33 7.10 16.19
N ILE A 175 -7.00 7.95 17.16
CA ILE A 175 -6.63 7.52 18.52
C ILE A 175 -7.89 7.01 19.25
N PRO A 176 -7.79 5.91 20.02
CA PRO A 176 -8.86 5.47 20.90
C PRO A 176 -9.34 6.60 21.81
N THR A 177 -10.65 6.70 21.99
CA THR A 177 -11.27 7.74 22.81
C THR A 177 -11.00 7.48 24.30
N TYR A 178 -9.84 7.89 24.77
CA TYR A 178 -9.50 7.85 26.18
C TYR A 178 -10.26 8.98 26.91
N ASP A 179 -11.18 8.64 27.81
CA ASP A 179 -11.97 9.57 28.64
C ASP A 179 -12.75 10.68 27.89
N LYS A 180 -13.33 10.37 26.72
CA LYS A 180 -14.29 11.26 26.01
C LYS A 180 -13.71 12.63 25.56
N THR A 181 -12.40 12.71 25.32
CA THR A 181 -11.77 13.89 24.70
C THR A 181 -11.80 13.79 23.16
N ASP A 182 -11.60 14.92 22.47
CA ASP A 182 -11.56 14.99 21.00
C ASP A 182 -10.62 13.93 20.42
N SER A 183 -11.14 13.12 19.49
CA SER A 183 -10.34 12.08 18.84
C SER A 183 -9.33 12.72 17.90
N PHE A 184 -8.07 12.77 18.30
CA PHE A 184 -7.00 13.15 17.39
C PHE A 184 -6.94 12.14 16.22
N ARG A 185 -6.88 12.66 15.01
CA ARG A 185 -6.98 11.90 13.76
C ARG A 185 -5.99 12.44 12.72
N GLY A 186 -5.70 11.62 11.72
CA GLY A 186 -5.02 12.05 10.49
C GLY A 186 -3.52 12.29 10.62
N ARG A 187 -2.96 12.99 9.63
CA ARG A 187 -1.51 13.10 9.38
C ARG A 187 -0.72 13.71 10.54
N ASP A 188 -1.36 14.55 11.33
CA ASP A 188 -0.70 15.26 12.44
C ASP A 188 -0.67 14.43 13.73
N SER A 189 -1.21 13.20 13.71
CA SER A 189 -1.40 12.40 14.92
C SER A 189 -0.89 10.98 14.76
N TYR A 190 -0.16 10.48 15.77
CA TYR A 190 0.01 9.03 15.95
C TYR A 190 -1.31 8.43 16.41
N SER A 191 -1.73 7.34 15.77
CA SER A 191 -2.96 6.62 16.09
C SER A 191 -2.64 5.20 16.59
N PHE A 192 -3.68 4.44 16.95
CA PHE A 192 -3.48 3.08 17.40
C PHE A 192 -3.18 2.13 16.24
N ILE A 193 -2.27 1.19 16.49
CA ILE A 193 -1.85 0.17 15.53
C ILE A 193 -2.33 -1.20 16.00
N TYR A 194 -3.06 -1.88 15.12
CA TYR A 194 -3.61 -3.22 15.32
C TYR A 194 -2.80 -4.25 14.56
N THR A 195 -2.52 -5.39 15.20
CA THR A 195 -1.95 -6.57 14.54
C THR A 195 -3.09 -7.48 14.11
N ILE A 196 -3.31 -7.60 12.80
CA ILE A 196 -4.36 -8.42 12.21
C ILE A 196 -3.77 -9.77 11.79
N ARG A 197 -4.40 -10.85 12.23
CA ARG A 197 -4.05 -12.22 11.83
C ARG A 197 -5.27 -12.94 11.30
N MET A 198 -5.04 -13.95 10.48
CA MET A 198 -6.11 -14.87 10.10
C MET A 198 -6.52 -15.69 11.33
N THR A 199 -7.81 -15.99 11.43
CA THR A 199 -8.41 -16.93 12.39
C THR A 199 -9.45 -17.78 11.66
N PRO A 200 -9.95 -18.88 12.25
CA PRO A 200 -11.03 -19.66 11.64
C PRO A 200 -12.29 -18.85 11.31
N GLU A 201 -12.52 -17.74 12.02
CA GLU A 201 -13.67 -16.83 11.79
C GLU A 201 -13.34 -15.62 10.89
N GLY A 202 -12.16 -15.65 10.26
CA GLY A 202 -11.65 -14.61 9.37
C GLY A 202 -10.57 -13.73 10.01
N PRO A 203 -10.20 -12.63 9.34
CA PRO A 203 -9.24 -11.66 9.86
C PRO A 203 -9.72 -11.08 11.20
N ALA A 204 -8.85 -11.07 12.21
CA ALA A 204 -9.16 -10.53 13.52
C ALA A 204 -7.96 -9.82 14.14
N PHE A 205 -8.23 -8.92 15.08
CA PHE A 205 -7.21 -8.33 15.93
C PHE A 205 -6.66 -9.37 16.90
N VAL A 206 -5.38 -9.69 16.76
CA VAL A 206 -4.66 -10.63 17.63
C VAL A 206 -3.38 -9.95 18.09
N PRO A 207 -3.27 -9.51 19.35
CA PRO A 207 -2.09 -8.82 19.84
C PRO A 207 -0.82 -9.65 19.70
N VAL A 208 0.25 -9.04 19.16
CA VAL A 208 1.57 -9.68 19.03
C VAL A 208 2.58 -8.92 19.91
N PRO A 209 2.98 -9.47 21.07
CA PRO A 209 3.79 -8.75 22.06
C PRO A 209 5.09 -8.12 21.51
N ASP A 210 5.80 -8.82 20.63
CA ASP A 210 7.06 -8.33 20.06
C ASP A 210 6.89 -7.13 19.12
N VAL A 211 5.74 -7.04 18.44
CA VAL A 211 5.39 -5.88 17.61
C VAL A 211 5.09 -4.69 18.52
N TYR A 212 4.31 -4.90 19.58
CA TYR A 212 3.97 -3.83 20.53
C TYR A 212 5.19 -3.31 21.31
N ARG A 213 6.20 -4.15 21.58
CA ARG A 213 7.46 -3.71 22.17
C ARG A 213 8.22 -2.74 21.26
N GLN A 214 8.25 -3.01 19.95
CA GLN A 214 8.85 -2.09 18.97
C GLN A 214 8.03 -0.79 18.85
N LEU A 215 6.70 -0.89 18.77
CA LEU A 215 5.80 0.26 18.70
C LEU A 215 5.93 1.19 19.92
N ALA A 216 6.06 0.63 21.12
CA ALA A 216 6.27 1.39 22.34
C ALA A 216 7.55 2.24 22.29
N ILE A 217 8.65 1.69 21.74
CA ILE A 217 9.92 2.42 21.56
C ILE A 217 9.72 3.59 20.60
N LEU A 218 9.08 3.36 19.45
CA LEU A 218 8.83 4.40 18.44
C LEU A 218 7.91 5.50 18.98
N LEU A 219 6.82 5.13 19.65
CA LEU A 219 5.89 6.11 20.21
C LEU A 219 6.54 6.96 21.31
N ARG A 220 7.42 6.36 22.14
CA ARG A 220 8.16 7.11 23.16
C ARG A 220 9.01 8.22 22.56
N ALA A 221 9.67 7.97 21.43
CA ALA A 221 10.39 9.01 20.70
C ALA A 221 9.42 10.09 20.15
N GLY A 222 8.28 9.68 19.60
CA GLY A 222 7.24 10.60 19.13
C GLY A 222 6.68 11.53 20.22
N ILE A 223 6.51 11.02 21.45
CA ILE A 223 6.02 11.78 22.61
C ILE A 223 6.97 12.93 22.97
N GLN A 224 8.29 12.72 22.88
CA GLN A 224 9.28 13.75 23.21
C GLN A 224 9.19 14.97 22.28
N GLY A 225 8.78 14.75 21.03
CA GLY A 225 8.56 15.82 20.03
C GLY A 225 7.16 16.42 20.01
N GLU A 226 6.25 16.03 20.91
CA GLU A 226 4.88 16.56 20.96
C GLU A 226 4.76 17.66 22.00
N PHE A 227 4.39 18.88 21.58
CA PHE A 227 4.30 20.05 22.44
C PHE A 227 2.90 20.30 23.00
N THR A 228 1.87 19.69 22.40
CA THR A 228 0.48 19.86 22.83
C THR A 228 0.19 18.97 24.04
N PRO A 229 -0.14 19.52 25.23
CA PRO A 229 -0.32 18.73 26.45
C PRO A 229 -1.39 17.63 26.33
N ALA A 230 -2.52 17.93 25.69
CA ALA A 230 -3.63 16.98 25.50
C ALA A 230 -3.21 15.81 24.59
N LYS A 231 -2.55 16.10 23.46
CA LYS A 231 -2.06 15.10 22.51
C LYS A 231 -0.96 14.24 23.14
N ARG A 232 -0.05 14.87 23.90
CA ARG A 232 0.98 14.17 24.69
C ARG A 232 0.36 13.21 25.70
N LEU A 233 -0.68 13.62 26.43
CA LEU A 233 -1.38 12.76 27.38
C LEU A 233 -2.04 11.56 26.67
N ALA A 234 -2.68 11.78 25.53
CA ALA A 234 -3.25 10.70 24.71
C ALA A 234 -2.18 9.69 24.26
N TYR A 235 -1.00 10.17 23.83
CA TYR A 235 0.11 9.30 23.48
C TYR A 235 0.70 8.54 24.66
N VAL A 236 0.78 9.14 25.86
CA VAL A 236 1.21 8.44 27.07
C VAL A 236 0.24 7.30 27.41
N ARG A 237 -1.07 7.52 27.27
CA ARG A 237 -2.10 6.48 27.47
C ARG A 237 -1.98 5.36 26.45
N MET A 238 -1.78 5.71 25.18
CA MET A 238 -1.52 4.75 24.10
C MET A 238 -0.20 3.99 24.32
N LEU A 239 0.85 4.64 24.82
CA LEU A 239 2.12 4.00 25.16
C LEU A 239 1.94 2.98 26.30
N ASN A 240 1.17 3.33 27.32
CA ASN A 240 0.83 2.40 28.40
C ASN A 240 0.06 1.19 27.86
N GLU A 241 -0.81 1.39 26.87
CA GLU A 241 -1.51 0.30 26.18
C GLU A 241 -0.54 -0.60 25.40
N PHE A 242 0.37 -0.02 24.61
CA PHE A 242 1.38 -0.78 23.90
C PHE A 242 2.28 -1.57 24.86
N ASN A 243 2.68 -0.99 26.00
CA ASN A 243 3.45 -1.71 27.02
C ASN A 243 2.65 -2.88 27.61
N SER A 244 1.35 -2.68 27.90
CA SER A 244 0.46 -3.72 28.40
C SER A 244 0.35 -4.89 27.41
N LEU A 245 0.16 -4.59 26.12
CA LEU A 245 0.10 -5.62 25.06
C LEU A 245 1.46 -6.29 24.83
N ALA A 246 2.56 -5.58 25.01
CA ALA A 246 3.92 -6.14 24.95
C ALA A 246 4.24 -7.11 26.10
N GLU A 247 3.48 -7.04 27.19
CA GLU A 247 3.49 -7.99 28.31
C GLU A 247 2.50 -9.17 28.11
N GLY A 248 1.75 -9.18 27.00
CA GLY A 248 0.76 -10.22 26.71
C GLY A 248 -0.57 -10.05 27.44
N LYS A 249 -0.84 -8.87 28.02
CA LYS A 249 -2.14 -8.57 28.64
C LYS A 249 -3.21 -8.37 27.56
N LEU A 250 -4.47 -8.49 27.97
CA LEU A 250 -5.62 -8.24 27.10
C LEU A 250 -5.72 -6.76 26.71
N PRO A 251 -6.22 -6.45 25.51
CA PRO A 251 -6.49 -5.08 25.09
C PRO A 251 -7.60 -4.46 25.94
N LYS A 252 -7.49 -3.16 26.20
CA LYS A 252 -8.52 -2.40 26.90
C LYS A 252 -9.77 -2.21 26.05
N THR A 253 -10.88 -1.95 26.73
CA THR A 253 -12.19 -1.71 26.12
C THR A 253 -12.14 -0.56 25.11
N GLU A 254 -11.47 0.56 25.44
CA GLU A 254 -11.37 1.72 24.54
C GLU A 254 -10.66 1.36 23.24
N THR A 255 -9.61 0.53 23.32
CA THR A 255 -8.85 0.03 22.17
C THR A 255 -9.73 -0.82 21.25
N LEU A 256 -10.57 -1.67 21.84
CA LEU A 256 -11.51 -2.51 21.09
C LEU A 256 -12.64 -1.68 20.45
N LEU A 257 -13.18 -0.69 21.16
CA LEU A 257 -14.22 0.20 20.64
C LEU A 257 -13.71 1.08 19.48
N ASN A 258 -12.41 1.43 19.48
CA ASN A 258 -11.79 2.16 18.38
C ASN A 258 -11.54 1.28 17.14
N PHE A 259 -11.62 -0.06 17.28
CA PHE A 259 -11.36 -0.97 16.18
C PHE A 259 -12.56 -1.07 15.23
N GLN A 260 -12.60 -0.17 14.25
CA GLN A 260 -13.66 -0.08 13.25
C GLN A 260 -13.47 -1.09 12.11
N MET A 261 -13.49 -2.38 12.43
CA MET A 261 -13.48 -3.46 11.44
C MET A 261 -14.90 -3.99 11.23
N GLU A 262 -15.42 -3.81 10.02
CA GLU A 262 -16.78 -4.19 9.66
C GLU A 262 -16.75 -5.43 8.77
N LYS A 263 -17.61 -6.42 9.06
CA LYS A 263 -17.78 -7.61 8.23
C LYS A 263 -18.82 -7.36 7.16
N ILE A 264 -18.41 -7.43 5.89
CA ILE A 264 -19.30 -7.26 4.74
C ILE A 264 -20.01 -8.56 4.40
N ALA A 265 -19.24 -9.67 4.36
CA ALA A 265 -19.77 -10.95 3.92
C ALA A 265 -18.91 -12.13 4.39
N ALA A 266 -19.53 -13.31 4.40
CA ALA A 266 -18.84 -14.59 4.48
C ALA A 266 -19.41 -15.51 3.39
N LEU A 267 -18.55 -16.03 2.52
CA LEU A 267 -18.92 -16.85 1.38
C LEU A 267 -18.27 -18.22 1.54
N SER A 268 -19.07 -19.28 1.67
CA SER A 268 -18.57 -20.66 1.78
C SER A 268 -18.85 -21.43 0.50
N TRP A 269 -17.95 -22.32 0.11
CA TRP A 269 -18.14 -23.21 -1.04
C TRP A 269 -17.69 -24.64 -0.73
N LYS A 270 -18.16 -25.57 -1.56
CA LYS A 270 -17.74 -26.97 -1.49
C LYS A 270 -16.31 -27.09 -2.01
N ARG A 271 -15.53 -27.95 -1.35
CA ARG A 271 -14.18 -28.31 -1.78
C ARG A 271 -14.20 -29.04 -3.11
#